data_AF-A0A2N0KWS3-F1
#
_entry.id   AF-A0A2N0KWS3-F1
#
_cell.length_a   1.000
_cell.length_b   1.000
_cell.length_c   1.000
_cell.angle_alpha   90.00
_cell.angle_beta   90.00
_cell.angle_gamma   90.00
#
_symmetry.space_group_name_H-M   'P 1'
#
loop_
_entity.id
_entity.type
_entity.pdbx_description
1 polymer ?
#
loop_
_entity_poly.entity_id
_entity_poly.type
_entity_poly.pdbx_seq_one_letter_code
_entity_poly.pdbx_strand_id
1 'polypeptide(L)'
;MIRHGEIVSYRLTPLGSNYTFVVKIELDGNEGHAIYKPKEGEAPLWDFPSGTLYKREYAAYLLSEILGWELIPFTIIRDGPYGIGSVQQFIEHDPKQNYYTMEGEWADQLRVVACFDLVANSTDRKANHLLVGSGGKLWSIDHGLTFHSDMKVRTVIWDFCSEPIPERLLNSLTQLQEWLDSSAEDHPSLLQELITVLSNEEVDALKRRLDWILEERIYPGLPGRSRRRRG
;
A
#
# COMPACT_ATOMS: atom_id res chain seq x y z
N MET A 1 -0.59 4.01 -21.37
CA MET A 1 -2.04 4.09 -21.08
C MET A 1 -2.33 4.81 -19.77
N ILE A 2 -2.07 4.26 -18.57
CA ILE A 2 -2.45 4.92 -17.29
C ILE A 2 -1.89 6.35 -17.11
N ARG A 3 -0.62 6.58 -17.50
CA ARG A 3 0.07 7.87 -17.35
C ARG A 3 -0.47 8.98 -18.26
N HIS A 4 -0.83 8.65 -19.49
CA HIS A 4 -1.05 9.64 -20.56
C HIS A 4 -2.40 9.52 -21.26
N GLY A 5 -3.15 8.45 -21.01
CA GLY A 5 -4.44 8.23 -21.64
C GLY A 5 -5.56 9.08 -21.03
N GLU A 6 -6.52 9.42 -21.87
CA GLU A 6 -7.68 10.20 -21.51
C GLU A 6 -8.69 9.32 -20.75
N ILE A 7 -9.30 9.86 -19.69
CA ILE A 7 -10.41 9.21 -18.99
C ILE A 7 -11.69 9.52 -19.77
N VAL A 8 -12.18 8.54 -20.52
CA VAL A 8 -13.32 8.74 -21.44
C VAL A 8 -14.67 8.36 -20.83
N SER A 9 -14.66 7.53 -19.78
CA SER A 9 -15.87 7.19 -19.01
C SER A 9 -15.52 6.73 -17.60
N TYR A 10 -16.50 6.81 -16.70
CA TYR A 10 -16.35 6.45 -15.30
C TYR A 10 -17.61 5.83 -14.74
N ARG A 11 -17.46 4.89 -13.82
CA ARG A 11 -18.54 4.24 -13.07
C ARG A 11 -18.19 4.22 -11.60
N LEU A 12 -19.07 4.79 -10.77
CA LEU A 12 -18.94 4.73 -9.31
C LEU A 12 -19.06 3.28 -8.84
N THR A 13 -18.14 2.85 -7.98
CA THR A 13 -18.25 1.58 -7.26
C THR A 13 -19.02 1.78 -5.96
N PRO A 14 -20.05 0.98 -5.66
CA PRO A 14 -20.88 1.17 -4.46
C PRO A 14 -20.21 0.72 -3.16
N LEU A 15 -18.92 0.34 -3.19
CA LEU A 15 -18.20 -0.22 -2.07
C LEU A 15 -17.29 0.84 -1.44
N GLY A 16 -17.35 0.98 -0.12
CA GLY A 16 -16.51 1.89 0.67
C GLY A 16 -17.18 3.22 1.03
N SER A 17 -16.58 3.96 1.96
CA SER A 17 -17.04 5.28 2.41
C SER A 17 -16.53 6.42 1.52
N ASN A 18 -15.43 6.20 0.79
CA ASN A 18 -14.85 7.16 -0.16
C ASN A 18 -15.37 6.87 -1.58
N TYR A 19 -15.52 7.91 -2.40
CA TYR A 19 -15.86 7.70 -3.80
C TYR A 19 -14.68 7.06 -4.54
N THR A 20 -14.96 5.89 -5.12
CA THR A 20 -14.04 5.14 -5.96
C THR A 20 -14.70 4.88 -7.30
N PHE A 21 -13.98 5.12 -8.39
CA PHE A 21 -14.50 4.94 -9.74
C PHE A 21 -13.68 3.90 -10.49
N VAL A 22 -14.35 2.99 -11.18
CA VAL A 22 -13.72 2.28 -12.31
C VAL A 22 -13.81 3.21 -13.50
N VAL A 23 -12.68 3.55 -14.10
CA VAL A 23 -12.58 4.44 -15.26
C VAL A 23 -12.07 3.69 -16.47
N LYS A 24 -12.58 4.05 -17.64
CA LYS A 24 -12.03 3.63 -18.93
C LYS A 24 -11.03 4.68 -19.39
N ILE A 25 -9.83 4.22 -19.76
CA ILE A 25 -8.75 5.06 -20.26
C ILE A 25 -8.47 4.68 -21.71
N GLU A 26 -8.35 5.67 -22.58
CA GLU A 26 -8.01 5.50 -24.00
C GLU A 26 -6.69 6.21 -24.34
N LEU A 27 -5.85 5.56 -25.14
CA LEU A 27 -4.62 6.13 -25.68
C LEU A 27 -4.26 5.44 -27.00
N ASP A 28 -4.08 6.20 -28.07
CA ASP A 28 -3.67 5.72 -29.40
C ASP A 28 -4.52 4.54 -29.91
N GLY A 29 -5.84 4.60 -29.71
CA GLY A 29 -6.78 3.56 -30.11
C GLY A 29 -6.79 2.31 -29.22
N ASN A 30 -5.98 2.27 -28.16
CA ASN A 30 -6.02 1.22 -27.14
C ASN A 30 -6.89 1.66 -25.97
N GLU A 31 -7.55 0.69 -25.34
CA GLU A 31 -8.43 0.92 -24.20
C GLU A 31 -7.97 0.07 -23.00
N GLY A 32 -8.20 0.58 -21.80
CA GLY A 32 -7.97 -0.15 -20.57
C GLY A 32 -8.75 0.42 -19.40
N HIS A 33 -8.69 -0.27 -18.26
CA HIS A 33 -9.38 0.13 -17.05
C HIS A 33 -8.39 0.61 -15.98
N ALA A 34 -8.86 1.51 -15.14
CA ALA A 34 -8.16 1.94 -13.94
C ALA A 34 -9.14 2.21 -12.80
N ILE A 35 -8.59 2.28 -11.58
CA ILE A 35 -9.29 2.76 -10.40
C ILE A 35 -8.90 4.22 -10.18
N TYR A 36 -9.89 5.10 -10.12
CA TYR A 36 -9.70 6.52 -9.84
C TYR A 36 -10.35 6.88 -8.50
N LYS A 37 -9.57 7.49 -7.60
CA LYS A 37 -10.02 7.99 -6.29
C LYS A 37 -9.73 9.50 -6.22
N PRO A 38 -10.72 10.38 -6.45
CA PRO A 38 -10.54 11.82 -6.38
C PRO A 38 -10.34 12.30 -4.95
N LYS A 39 -9.56 13.37 -4.78
CA LYS A 39 -9.42 14.09 -3.50
C LYS A 39 -10.77 14.54 -2.94
N GLU A 40 -11.62 15.11 -3.79
CA GLU A 40 -12.96 15.61 -3.40
C GLU A 40 -13.97 14.49 -3.10
N GLY A 41 -13.60 13.23 -3.35
CA GLY A 41 -14.40 12.05 -3.00
C GLY A 41 -14.06 11.44 -1.65
N GLU A 42 -13.10 12.02 -0.91
CA GLU A 42 -12.71 11.54 0.40
C GLU A 42 -13.76 11.90 1.46
N ALA A 43 -14.19 10.89 2.21
CA ALA A 43 -14.94 11.07 3.43
C ALA A 43 -13.98 11.54 4.55
N PRO A 44 -14.33 12.59 5.32
CA PRO A 44 -13.53 13.03 6.46
C PRO A 44 -13.32 11.91 7.47
N LEU A 45 -12.09 11.79 7.96
CA LEU A 45 -11.70 10.89 9.05
C LEU A 45 -11.18 11.70 10.22
N TRP A 46 -11.40 11.20 11.43
CA TRP A 46 -10.96 11.89 12.65
C TRP A 46 -9.45 11.73 12.89
N ASP A 47 -8.84 10.67 12.36
CA ASP A 47 -7.44 10.29 12.57
C ASP A 47 -6.57 10.41 11.30
N PHE A 48 -7.08 10.97 10.20
CA PHE A 48 -6.29 11.27 9.01
C PHE A 48 -6.58 12.68 8.49
N PRO A 49 -5.56 13.42 8.00
CA PRO A 49 -5.79 14.73 7.37
C PRO A 49 -6.71 14.63 6.15
N SER A 50 -7.74 15.48 6.07
CA SER A 50 -8.65 15.49 4.92
C SER A 50 -7.94 15.84 3.60
N GLY A 51 -8.33 15.20 2.50
CA GLY A 51 -7.82 15.50 1.16
C GLY A 51 -6.40 14.96 0.91
N THR A 52 -6.04 13.86 1.57
CA THR A 52 -4.70 13.27 1.52
C THR A 52 -4.69 11.74 1.36
N LEU A 53 -5.84 11.07 1.29
CA LEU A 53 -5.90 9.61 1.12
C LEU A 53 -5.40 9.19 -0.27
N TYR A 54 -5.75 9.93 -1.33
CA TYR A 54 -5.24 9.64 -2.68
C TYR A 54 -3.70 9.75 -2.77
N LYS A 55 -3.09 10.62 -1.96
CA LYS A 55 -1.63 10.74 -1.85
C LYS A 55 -1.01 9.49 -1.24
N ARG A 56 -1.68 8.89 -0.25
CA ARG A 56 -1.22 7.67 0.42
C ARG A 56 -1.30 6.44 -0.48
N GLU A 57 -2.27 6.38 -1.39
CA GLU A 57 -2.28 5.36 -2.45
C GLU A 57 -0.99 5.43 -3.29
N TYR A 58 -0.57 6.65 -3.67
CA TYR A 58 0.65 6.85 -4.42
C TYR A 58 1.92 6.59 -3.58
N ALA A 59 1.96 7.08 -2.35
CA ALA A 59 3.06 6.82 -1.42
C ALA A 59 3.28 5.33 -1.17
N ALA A 60 2.19 4.55 -1.05
CA ALA A 60 2.27 3.11 -0.87
C ALA A 60 2.88 2.45 -2.12
N TYR A 61 2.43 2.83 -3.33
CA TYR A 61 3.04 2.38 -4.58
C TYR A 61 4.54 2.69 -4.62
N LEU A 62 4.94 3.95 -4.36
CA LEU A 62 6.35 4.34 -4.32
C LEU A 62 7.16 3.50 -3.35
N LEU A 63 6.66 3.28 -2.11
CA LEU A 63 7.34 2.44 -1.12
C LEU A 63 7.51 1.00 -1.62
N SER A 64 6.49 0.42 -2.25
CA SER A 64 6.56 -0.93 -2.82
C SER A 64 7.63 -1.03 -3.92
N GLU A 65 7.76 0.00 -4.75
CA GLU A 65 8.78 0.04 -5.82
C GLU A 65 10.19 0.24 -5.25
N ILE A 66 10.36 1.13 -4.26
CA ILE A 66 11.64 1.37 -3.59
C ILE A 66 12.16 0.09 -2.93
N LEU A 67 11.27 -0.69 -2.32
CA LEU A 67 11.60 -1.97 -1.70
C LEU A 67 11.81 -3.11 -2.71
N GLY A 68 11.46 -2.90 -3.98
CA GLY A 68 11.52 -3.94 -5.04
C GLY A 68 10.52 -5.08 -4.81
N TRP A 69 9.42 -4.82 -4.11
CA TRP A 69 8.43 -5.85 -3.76
C TRP A 69 7.30 -5.98 -4.79
N GLU A 70 7.12 -4.97 -5.64
CA GLU A 70 6.17 -4.96 -6.78
C GLU A 70 4.75 -5.44 -6.40
N LEU A 71 4.31 -5.12 -5.18
CA LEU A 71 3.08 -5.60 -4.57
C LEU A 71 1.86 -4.76 -4.95
N ILE A 72 2.08 -3.47 -5.20
CA ILE A 72 1.00 -2.50 -5.42
C ILE A 72 0.89 -2.21 -6.91
N PRO A 73 -0.32 -2.28 -7.52
CA PRO A 73 -0.50 -1.97 -8.92
C PRO A 73 0.01 -0.56 -9.24
N PHE A 74 0.47 -0.37 -10.47
CA PHE A 74 0.98 0.93 -10.92
C PHE A 74 0.00 2.05 -10.57
N THR A 75 0.45 3.03 -9.79
CA THR A 75 -0.37 4.13 -9.28
C THR A 75 0.28 5.47 -9.60
N ILE A 76 -0.51 6.46 -10.00
CA ILE A 76 -0.04 7.83 -10.26
C ILE A 76 -1.07 8.84 -9.76
N ILE A 77 -0.62 10.05 -9.42
CA ILE A 77 -1.50 11.19 -9.17
C ILE A 77 -1.67 12.00 -10.46
N ARG A 78 -2.91 12.26 -10.87
CA ARG A 78 -3.22 13.16 -11.98
C ARG A 78 -4.65 13.70 -11.91
N ASP A 79 -4.95 14.66 -12.76
CA ASP A 79 -6.32 15.15 -12.94
C ASP A 79 -7.22 14.08 -13.58
N GLY A 80 -8.47 14.06 -13.11
CA GLY A 80 -9.56 13.26 -13.66
C GLY A 80 -10.89 14.03 -13.62
N PRO A 81 -12.01 13.34 -13.94
CA PRO A 81 -13.32 13.99 -14.07
C PRO A 81 -13.82 14.73 -12.82
N TYR A 82 -13.29 14.39 -11.64
CA TYR A 82 -13.64 14.97 -10.35
C TYR A 82 -12.44 15.65 -9.67
N GLY A 83 -11.51 16.18 -10.47
CA GLY A 83 -10.31 16.88 -10.00
C GLY A 83 -9.10 15.96 -9.81
N ILE A 84 -8.11 16.44 -9.07
CA ILE A 84 -6.89 15.66 -8.78
C ILE A 84 -7.23 14.41 -7.95
N GLY A 85 -6.58 13.29 -8.27
CA GLY A 85 -6.74 12.04 -7.53
C GLY A 85 -5.69 11.00 -7.91
N SER A 86 -5.75 9.85 -7.25
CA SER A 86 -4.93 8.70 -7.60
C SER A 86 -5.60 7.91 -8.71
N VAL A 87 -4.84 7.53 -9.73
CA VAL A 87 -5.24 6.61 -10.80
C VAL A 87 -4.34 5.38 -10.71
N GLN A 88 -4.94 4.24 -10.38
CA GLN A 88 -4.27 2.96 -10.17
C GLN A 88 -4.67 1.97 -11.27
N GLN A 89 -3.71 1.19 -11.77
CA GLN A 89 -3.95 0.13 -12.72
C GLN A 89 -5.03 -0.83 -12.21
N PHE A 90 -6.03 -1.13 -13.05
CA PHE A 90 -7.01 -2.15 -12.75
C PHE A 90 -6.38 -3.54 -12.88
N ILE A 91 -6.55 -4.37 -11.85
CA ILE A 91 -6.10 -5.76 -11.85
C ILE A 91 -7.30 -6.65 -12.14
N GLU A 92 -7.26 -7.38 -13.25
CA GLU A 92 -8.22 -8.46 -13.51
C GLU A 92 -8.01 -9.58 -12.48
N HIS A 93 -9.09 -9.95 -11.80
CA HIS A 93 -9.09 -10.95 -10.73
C HIS A 93 -10.46 -11.63 -10.64
N ASP A 94 -10.53 -12.78 -9.99
CA ASP A 94 -11.81 -13.40 -9.62
C ASP A 94 -12.38 -12.66 -8.38
N PRO A 95 -13.54 -11.99 -8.49
CA PRO A 95 -14.14 -11.26 -7.36
C PRO A 95 -14.59 -12.18 -6.21
N LYS A 96 -14.65 -13.50 -6.43
CA LYS A 96 -14.94 -14.47 -5.36
C LYS A 96 -13.70 -14.80 -4.53
N GLN A 97 -12.50 -14.52 -5.05
CA GLN A 97 -11.25 -14.78 -4.37
C GLN A 97 -10.87 -13.61 -3.46
N ASN A 98 -10.51 -13.91 -2.22
CA ASN A 98 -10.00 -13.00 -1.21
C ASN A 98 -9.08 -13.76 -0.24
N TYR A 99 -8.49 -13.06 0.73
CA TYR A 99 -7.60 -13.67 1.72
C TYR A 99 -8.12 -14.98 2.35
N TYR A 100 -9.41 -15.09 2.70
CA TYR A 100 -9.95 -16.30 3.34
C TYR A 100 -10.11 -17.50 2.40
N THR A 101 -10.01 -17.27 1.10
CA THR A 101 -10.05 -18.31 0.06
C THR A 101 -8.66 -18.66 -0.47
N MET A 102 -7.62 -17.94 -0.01
CA MET A 102 -6.24 -18.23 -0.37
C MET A 102 -5.72 -19.36 0.55
N GLU A 103 -5.07 -20.35 -0.04
CA GLU A 103 -4.46 -21.47 0.67
C GLU A 103 -2.97 -21.57 0.32
N GLY A 104 -2.14 -22.06 1.24
CA GLY A 104 -0.77 -22.60 1.07
C GLY A 104 0.22 -21.89 0.13
N GLU A 105 -0.09 -21.81 -1.17
CA GLU A 105 0.76 -21.35 -2.26
C GLU A 105 1.10 -19.85 -2.19
N TRP A 106 0.28 -19.04 -1.51
CA TRP A 106 0.52 -17.59 -1.35
C TRP A 106 1.26 -17.21 -0.07
N ALA A 107 1.68 -18.16 0.77
CA ALA A 107 2.26 -17.86 2.08
C ALA A 107 3.46 -16.89 1.99
N ASP A 108 4.37 -17.11 1.04
CA ASP A 108 5.54 -16.24 0.87
C ASP A 108 5.19 -14.84 0.36
N GLN A 109 4.17 -14.70 -0.48
CA GLN A 109 3.68 -13.40 -0.95
C GLN A 109 2.93 -12.68 0.19
N LEU A 110 2.14 -13.41 0.98
CA LEU A 110 1.45 -12.87 2.16
C LEU A 110 2.43 -12.39 3.24
N ARG A 111 3.59 -13.03 3.40
CA ARG A 111 4.68 -12.52 4.26
C ARG A 111 5.19 -11.15 3.82
N VAL A 112 5.29 -10.93 2.50
CA VAL A 112 5.66 -9.61 1.93
C VAL A 112 4.58 -8.59 2.26
N VAL A 113 3.31 -8.92 2.06
CA VAL A 113 2.20 -8.00 2.38
C VAL A 113 2.13 -7.68 3.87
N ALA A 114 2.27 -8.69 4.74
CA ALA A 114 2.30 -8.48 6.18
C ALA A 114 3.46 -7.57 6.58
N CYS A 115 4.63 -7.73 5.97
CA CYS A 115 5.77 -6.85 6.25
C CYS A 115 5.52 -5.43 5.72
N PHE A 116 4.88 -5.31 4.56
CA PHE A 116 4.46 -4.03 3.99
C PHE A 116 3.49 -3.29 4.90
N ASP A 117 2.48 -3.99 5.43
CA ASP A 117 1.52 -3.42 6.37
C ASP A 117 2.20 -2.86 7.63
N LEU A 118 3.30 -3.47 8.09
CA LEU A 118 4.08 -2.97 9.24
C LEU A 118 4.83 -1.68 8.88
N VAL A 119 5.62 -1.68 7.81
CA VAL A 119 6.45 -0.52 7.43
C VAL A 119 5.59 0.66 6.99
N ALA A 120 4.56 0.40 6.19
CA ALA A 120 3.60 1.40 5.72
C ALA A 120 2.55 1.75 6.78
N ASN A 121 2.51 1.05 7.92
CA ASN A 121 1.53 1.27 8.98
C ASN A 121 0.08 1.23 8.47
N SER A 122 -0.28 0.15 7.77
CA SER A 122 -1.63 -0.05 7.23
C SER A 122 -2.64 -0.21 8.35
N THR A 123 -3.61 0.70 8.42
CA THR A 123 -4.62 0.74 9.48
C THR A 123 -5.96 0.13 9.06
N ASP A 124 -6.10 -0.44 7.86
CA ASP A 124 -7.37 -0.97 7.38
C ASP A 124 -7.19 -2.10 6.36
N ARG A 125 -6.18 -2.96 6.53
CA ARG A 125 -6.02 -4.10 5.64
C ARG A 125 -7.17 -5.09 5.85
N LYS A 126 -8.00 -5.26 4.81
CA LYS A 126 -9.12 -6.22 4.75
C LYS A 126 -8.83 -7.35 3.77
N ALA A 127 -9.59 -8.44 3.90
CA ALA A 127 -9.44 -9.63 3.07
C ALA A 127 -9.62 -9.36 1.56
N ASN A 128 -10.52 -8.46 1.20
CA ASN A 128 -10.81 -8.06 -0.18
C ASN A 128 -9.83 -7.02 -0.73
N HIS A 129 -8.80 -6.62 0.03
CA HIS A 129 -7.72 -5.76 -0.46
C HIS A 129 -6.58 -6.56 -1.11
N LEU A 130 -6.68 -7.89 -1.09
CA LEU A 130 -5.73 -8.79 -1.71
C LEU A 130 -6.36 -9.42 -2.95
N LEU A 131 -5.75 -9.19 -4.10
CA LEU A 131 -6.22 -9.68 -5.39
C LEU A 131 -5.22 -10.68 -5.94
N VAL A 132 -5.71 -11.80 -6.46
CA VAL A 132 -4.87 -12.73 -7.22
C VAL A 132 -5.04 -12.37 -8.69
N GLY A 133 -3.97 -11.85 -9.27
CA GLY A 133 -3.89 -11.52 -10.69
C GLY A 133 -3.47 -12.72 -11.54
N SER A 134 -3.15 -12.44 -12.79
CA SER A 134 -2.63 -13.44 -13.72
C SER A 134 -1.35 -14.11 -13.19
N GLY A 135 -1.21 -15.42 -13.45
CA GLY A 135 -0.03 -16.19 -13.04
C GLY A 135 0.09 -16.41 -11.52
N GLY A 136 -0.95 -16.15 -10.74
CA GLY A 136 -0.93 -16.36 -9.28
C GLY A 136 -0.22 -15.27 -8.48
N LYS A 137 0.13 -14.13 -9.12
CA LYS A 137 0.70 -12.96 -8.44
C LYS A 137 -0.34 -12.32 -7.52
N LEU A 138 0.06 -12.08 -6.27
CA LEU A 138 -0.72 -11.35 -5.29
C LEU A 138 -0.49 -9.86 -5.45
N TRP A 139 -1.58 -9.10 -5.53
CA TRP A 139 -1.59 -7.65 -5.54
C TRP A 139 -2.29 -7.14 -4.29
N SER A 140 -1.75 -6.06 -3.73
CA SER A 140 -2.36 -5.33 -2.63
C SER A 140 -2.97 -4.03 -3.15
N ILE A 141 -4.18 -3.71 -2.73
CA ILE A 141 -4.87 -2.45 -3.07
C ILE A 141 -5.38 -1.75 -1.80
N ASP A 142 -5.94 -0.55 -1.99
CA ASP A 142 -6.60 0.27 -0.95
C ASP A 142 -5.68 0.63 0.23
N HIS A 143 -4.74 1.56 -0.04
CA HIS A 143 -3.73 2.03 0.90
C HIS A 143 -3.95 3.48 1.35
N GLY A 144 -5.14 4.03 1.14
CA GLY A 144 -5.48 5.38 1.59
C GLY A 144 -5.25 5.61 3.09
N LEU A 145 -5.28 4.54 3.91
CA LEU A 145 -5.14 4.59 5.38
C LEU A 145 -3.80 4.04 5.88
N THR A 146 -2.71 4.53 5.28
CA THR A 146 -1.30 4.20 5.60
C THR A 146 -0.52 5.42 6.11
N PHE A 147 0.70 5.19 6.58
CA PHE A 147 1.69 6.19 7.00
C PHE A 147 1.35 7.08 8.20
N HIS A 148 0.26 6.80 8.92
CA HIS A 148 -0.08 7.51 10.16
C HIS A 148 1.16 7.61 11.10
N SER A 149 1.35 8.74 11.77
CA SER A 149 2.54 8.99 12.62
C SER A 149 2.59 8.07 13.85
N ASP A 150 1.46 7.84 14.52
CA ASP A 150 1.31 6.77 15.51
C ASP A 150 1.26 5.37 14.88
N MET A 151 1.87 4.38 15.54
CA MET A 151 1.76 2.96 15.16
C MET A 151 0.33 2.45 15.38
N LYS A 152 -0.35 2.07 14.30
CA LYS A 152 -1.80 1.76 14.26
C LYS A 152 -2.12 0.57 13.35
N VAL A 153 -1.17 -0.33 13.12
CA VAL A 153 -1.34 -1.46 12.20
C VAL A 153 -2.60 -2.25 12.55
N ARG A 154 -3.50 -2.38 11.57
CA ARG A 154 -4.65 -3.28 11.60
C ARG A 154 -4.67 -4.06 10.30
N THR A 155 -4.39 -5.36 10.42
CA THR A 155 -4.35 -6.29 9.29
C THR A 155 -5.22 -7.50 9.54
N VAL A 156 -5.61 -8.21 8.48
CA VAL A 156 -6.20 -9.55 8.56
C VAL A 156 -5.13 -10.64 8.54
N ILE A 157 -3.90 -10.33 8.11
CA ILE A 157 -2.81 -11.30 7.90
C ILE A 157 -2.06 -11.51 9.22
N TRP A 158 -2.65 -12.28 10.13
CA TRP A 158 -2.05 -12.59 11.44
C TRP A 158 -1.32 -13.93 11.50
N ASP A 159 -1.29 -14.68 10.39
CA ASP A 159 -0.74 -16.05 10.33
C ASP A 159 0.71 -16.12 10.80
N PHE A 160 1.49 -15.07 10.54
CA PHE A 160 2.93 -15.03 10.78
C PHE A 160 3.32 -14.43 12.13
N CYS A 161 2.35 -14.18 13.02
CA CYS A 161 2.59 -13.60 14.34
C CYS A 161 3.74 -14.31 15.09
N SER A 162 4.71 -13.54 15.58
CA SER A 162 5.90 -14.03 16.28
C SER A 162 6.87 -14.87 15.45
N GLU A 163 6.62 -15.03 14.15
CA GLU A 163 7.57 -15.64 13.23
C GLU A 163 8.63 -14.61 12.81
N PRO A 164 9.86 -15.05 12.47
CA PRO A 164 10.88 -14.17 11.95
C PRO A 164 10.45 -13.56 10.61
N ILE A 165 10.75 -12.29 10.42
CA ILE A 165 10.64 -11.63 9.12
C ILE A 165 11.74 -12.21 8.22
N PRO A 166 11.43 -12.63 6.98
CA PRO A 166 12.45 -13.16 6.08
C PRO A 166 13.61 -12.18 5.87
N GLU A 167 14.86 -12.68 5.94
CA GLU A 167 16.08 -11.88 5.79
C GLU A 167 16.09 -11.02 4.52
N ARG A 168 15.53 -11.53 3.42
CA ARG A 168 15.40 -10.76 2.17
C ARG A 168 14.60 -9.47 2.33
N LEU A 169 13.58 -9.47 3.19
CA LEU A 169 12.76 -8.28 3.45
C LEU A 169 13.48 -7.34 4.41
N LEU A 170 14.15 -7.87 5.44
CA LEU A 170 14.99 -7.08 6.35
C LEU A 170 16.08 -6.33 5.58
N ASN A 171 16.74 -6.99 4.62
CA ASN A 171 17.76 -6.35 3.77
C ASN A 171 17.19 -5.18 2.96
N SER A 172 16.00 -5.32 2.36
CA SER A 172 15.32 -4.20 1.67
C SER A 172 15.00 -3.05 2.63
N LEU A 173 14.57 -3.35 3.85
CA LEU A 173 14.25 -2.34 4.88
C LEU A 173 15.52 -1.63 5.40
N THR A 174 16.63 -2.35 5.56
CA THR A 174 17.94 -1.76 5.90
C THR A 174 18.40 -0.81 4.81
N GLN A 175 18.29 -1.20 3.54
CA GLN A 175 18.64 -0.33 2.42
C GLN A 175 17.78 0.94 2.38
N LEU A 176 16.46 0.83 2.64
CA LEU A 176 15.57 1.98 2.76
C LEU A 176 15.98 2.90 3.93
N GLN A 177 16.35 2.34 5.08
CA GLN A 177 16.82 3.11 6.24
C GLN A 177 18.11 3.86 5.90
N GLU A 178 19.09 3.18 5.29
CA GLU A 178 20.35 3.80 4.84
C GLU A 178 20.11 4.98 3.89
N TRP A 179 19.20 4.83 2.93
CA TRP A 179 18.83 5.95 2.05
C TRP A 179 18.11 7.07 2.80
N LEU A 180 17.20 6.76 3.71
CA LEU A 180 16.50 7.78 4.49
C LEU A 180 17.46 8.58 5.38
N ASP A 181 18.57 7.98 5.81
CA ASP A 181 19.59 8.61 6.67
C ASP A 181 20.73 9.27 5.87
N SER A 182 20.83 9.02 4.56
CA SER A 182 21.77 9.70 3.68
C SER A 182 21.34 11.14 3.37
N SER A 183 22.23 11.89 2.71
CA SER A 183 21.90 13.23 2.22
C SER A 183 20.79 13.15 1.16
N ALA A 184 19.99 14.20 1.05
CA ALA A 184 18.90 14.27 0.07
C ALA A 184 19.40 14.20 -1.39
N GLU A 185 20.66 14.61 -1.64
CA GLU A 185 21.29 14.54 -2.96
C GLU A 185 21.57 13.08 -3.40
N ASP A 186 21.73 12.19 -2.44
CA ASP A 186 22.00 10.76 -2.66
C ASP A 186 20.69 9.93 -2.79
N HIS A 187 19.53 10.54 -2.55
CA HIS A 187 18.26 9.82 -2.56
C HIS A 187 17.88 9.37 -3.98
N PRO A 188 17.49 8.11 -4.18
CA PRO A 188 16.83 7.69 -5.42
C PRO A 188 15.61 8.56 -5.72
N SER A 189 15.31 8.79 -7.01
CA SER A 189 14.20 9.68 -7.41
C SER A 189 12.86 9.29 -6.79
N LEU A 190 12.56 7.99 -6.72
CA LEU A 190 11.34 7.48 -6.10
C LEU A 190 11.27 7.80 -4.59
N LEU A 191 12.40 7.81 -3.89
CA LEU A 191 12.45 8.17 -2.47
C LEU A 191 12.20 9.67 -2.28
N GLN A 192 12.77 10.51 -3.13
CA GLN A 192 12.50 11.96 -3.12
C GLN A 192 11.00 12.24 -3.34
N GLU A 193 10.38 11.52 -4.27
CA GLU A 193 8.94 11.59 -4.49
C GLU A 193 8.14 11.14 -3.26
N LEU A 194 8.52 10.01 -2.62
CA LEU A 194 7.86 9.51 -1.43
C LEU A 194 7.89 10.53 -0.28
N ILE A 195 9.07 11.11 -0.02
CA ILE A 195 9.28 12.13 1.02
C ILE A 195 8.49 13.41 0.70
N THR A 196 8.34 13.77 -0.58
CA THR A 196 7.53 14.93 -1.00
C THR A 196 6.02 14.71 -0.78
N VAL A 197 5.56 13.48 -0.90
CA VAL A 197 4.15 13.11 -0.77
C VAL A 197 3.73 13.02 0.70
N LEU A 198 4.63 12.54 1.57
CA LEU A 198 4.43 12.44 3.02
C LEU A 198 4.76 13.75 3.74
N SER A 199 4.20 13.94 4.93
CA SER A 199 4.64 15.02 5.82
C SER A 199 5.93 14.63 6.56
N ASN A 200 6.68 15.64 7.05
CA ASN A 200 7.90 15.40 7.83
C ASN A 200 7.64 14.47 9.04
N GLU A 201 6.51 14.64 9.72
CA GLU A 201 6.14 13.80 10.87
C GLU A 201 5.94 12.33 10.47
N GLU A 202 5.35 12.08 9.30
CA GLU A 202 5.13 10.73 8.77
C GLU A 202 6.42 10.07 8.29
N VAL A 203 7.35 10.85 7.73
CA VAL A 203 8.71 10.39 7.38
C VAL A 203 9.49 10.03 8.65
N ASP A 204 9.47 10.88 9.67
CA ASP A 204 10.10 10.59 10.96
C ASP A 204 9.48 9.34 11.63
N ALA A 205 8.16 9.17 11.51
CA ALA A 205 7.48 7.97 11.97
C ALA A 205 7.87 6.72 11.17
N LEU A 206 8.05 6.83 9.86
CA LEU A 206 8.56 5.75 9.03
C LEU A 206 9.96 5.31 9.47
N LYS A 207 10.87 6.26 9.73
CA LYS A 207 12.22 5.97 10.26
C LYS A 207 12.15 5.21 11.60
N ARG A 208 11.39 5.72 12.57
CA ARG A 208 11.19 5.05 13.86
C ARG A 208 10.60 3.65 13.73
N ARG A 209 9.68 3.45 12.78
CA ARG A 209 9.13 2.12 12.47
C ARG A 209 10.18 1.19 11.89
N LEU A 210 11.03 1.68 10.97
CA LEU A 210 12.13 0.88 10.42
C LEU A 210 13.10 0.45 11.53
N ASP A 211 13.49 1.37 12.42
CA ASP A 211 14.35 1.05 13.58
C ASP A 211 13.76 -0.11 14.39
N TRP A 212 12.48 0.01 14.77
CA TRP A 212 11.79 -1.01 15.55
C TRP A 212 11.68 -2.36 14.83
N ILE A 213 11.34 -2.36 13.52
CA ILE A 213 11.23 -3.59 12.74
C ILE A 213 12.60 -4.28 12.61
N LEU A 214 13.67 -3.53 12.37
CA LEU A 214 15.02 -4.05 12.19
C LEU A 214 15.68 -4.52 13.51
N GLU A 215 15.23 -3.96 14.64
CA GLU A 215 15.60 -4.42 15.98
C GLU A 215 14.87 -5.71 16.35
N GLU A 216 13.53 -5.75 16.25
CA GLU A 216 12.73 -6.90 16.68
C GLU A 216 12.81 -8.08 15.71
N ARG A 217 12.86 -7.82 14.40
CA ARG A 217 12.98 -8.81 13.30
C ARG A 217 11.90 -9.90 13.27
N ILE A 218 10.79 -9.68 13.95
CA ILE A 218 9.66 -10.60 14.02
C ILE A 218 8.37 -9.87 13.66
N TYR A 219 7.41 -10.59 13.10
CA TYR A 219 6.06 -10.03 12.96
C TYR A 219 5.43 -9.84 14.36
N PRO A 220 4.85 -8.68 14.67
CA PRO A 220 4.26 -8.43 15.98
C PRO A 220 3.10 -9.37 16.25
N GLY A 221 2.93 -9.69 17.53
CA GLY A 221 1.77 -10.43 17.99
C GLY A 221 0.51 -9.58 18.10
N LEU A 222 -0.63 -10.26 18.21
CA LEU A 222 -1.92 -9.62 18.49
C LEU A 222 -1.85 -8.84 19.83
N PRO A 223 -2.24 -7.55 19.85
CA PRO A 223 -2.39 -6.81 21.10
C PRO A 223 -3.31 -7.58 22.07
N GLY A 224 -2.81 -7.89 23.26
CA GLY A 224 -3.56 -8.62 24.30
C GLY A 224 -3.45 -10.15 24.26
N ARG A 225 -2.83 -10.76 23.25
CA ARG A 225 -2.34 -12.15 23.33
C ARG A 225 -0.86 -12.13 23.71
N SER A 226 -0.60 -11.94 25.01
CA SER A 226 0.75 -12.07 25.56
C SER A 226 1.37 -13.41 25.15
N ARG A 227 2.68 -13.40 24.88
CA ARG A 227 3.54 -14.57 24.62
C ARG A 227 3.33 -15.63 25.70
N ARG A 228 2.36 -16.53 25.53
CA ARG A 228 2.39 -17.83 26.21
C ARG A 228 3.44 -18.66 25.50
N ARG A 229 4.70 -18.49 25.91
CA ARG A 229 5.74 -19.50 25.73
C ARG A 229 5.15 -20.82 26.25
N ARG A 230 4.88 -21.77 25.35
CA ARG A 230 4.77 -23.17 25.73
C ARG A 230 6.20 -23.62 26.05
N GLY A 231 6.55 -23.55 27.33
CA GLY A 231 7.54 -24.44 27.92
C GLY A 231 6.89 -25.76 28.30
#